data_AF-A0A388QP83-F1
#
_entry.id   AF-A0A388QP83-F1
#
_cell.length_a   1.000
_cell.length_b   1.000
_cell.length_c   1.000
_cell.angle_alpha   90.00
_cell.angle_beta   90.00
_cell.angle_gamma   90.00
#
_symmetry.space_group_name_H-M   'P 1'
#
loop_
_entity.id
_entity.type
_entity.pdbx_description
1 polymer ?
#
loop_
_entity_poly.entity_id
_entity_poly.type
_entity_poly.pdbx_seq_one_letter_code
_entity_poly.pdbx_strand_id
1 'polypeptide(L)'
;MFWTWFILLLATLPCLWLADLASDALASHSLVLFVSGAAIVAPCRRLKRWQAVLFATGVGFLFEARRPIPAGTLAFLLAGMSIFLTSNRLLLRNTPLVLRGALICNTLACTAWFTSAALRSGSWVANEPGHFLQQLLLQVSFAALLALVVFIPLALIQDATMDRAGIPPALDSP
;
A
#
# COMPACT_ATOMS: atom_id res chain seq x y z
N MET A 1 -2.27 16.38 18.83
CA MET A 1 -1.51 15.62 17.80
C MET A 1 -1.18 14.16 18.17
N PHE A 2 -1.33 13.70 19.43
CA PHE A 2 -0.93 12.33 19.82
C PHE A 2 -1.74 11.21 19.14
N TRP A 3 -3.04 11.42 18.91
CA TRP A 3 -3.96 10.40 18.36
C TRP A 3 -4.27 10.53 16.87
N THR A 4 -3.78 11.57 16.20
CA THR A 4 -4.16 11.89 14.81
C THR A 4 -3.82 10.77 13.82
N TRP A 5 -2.68 10.10 14.00
CA TRP A 5 -2.28 8.95 13.18
C TRP A 5 -3.15 7.71 13.41
N PHE A 6 -3.64 7.51 14.64
CA PHE A 6 -4.53 6.41 14.99
C PHE A 6 -5.94 6.65 14.44
N ILE A 7 -6.41 7.90 14.48
CA ILE A 7 -7.67 8.31 13.85
C ILE A 7 -7.61 8.14 12.34
N LEU A 8 -6.46 8.45 11.70
CA LEU A 8 -6.26 8.18 10.28
C LEU A 8 -6.29 6.68 9.97
N LEU A 9 -5.62 5.87 10.80
CA LEU A 9 -5.68 4.42 10.67
C LEU A 9 -7.12 3.91 10.75
N LEU A 10 -7.89 4.36 11.73
CA LEU A 10 -9.32 4.05 11.84
C LEU A 10 -10.15 4.57 10.66
N ALA A 11 -9.86 5.76 10.14
CA ALA A 11 -10.59 6.34 9.02
C ALA A 11 -10.28 5.66 7.68
N THR A 12 -9.06 5.14 7.51
CA THR A 12 -8.66 4.35 6.34
C THR A 12 -9.09 2.89 6.43
N LEU A 13 -9.39 2.40 7.63
CA LEU A 13 -9.76 1.01 7.92
C LEU A 13 -10.93 0.48 7.06
N PRO A 14 -12.05 1.22 6.86
CA PRO A 14 -13.15 0.76 6.02
C PRO A 14 -12.72 0.58 4.56
N CYS A 15 -11.84 1.45 4.06
CA CYS A 15 -11.30 1.34 2.71
C CYS A 15 -10.38 0.12 2.59
N LEU A 16 -9.57 -0.15 3.62
CA LEU A 16 -8.72 -1.35 3.69
C LEU A 16 -9.54 -2.65 3.81
N TRP A 17 -10.73 -2.59 4.43
CA TRP A 17 -11.64 -3.73 4.48
C TRP A 17 -12.41 -3.94 3.18
N LEU A 18 -12.91 -2.88 2.54
CA LEU A 18 -13.52 -2.94 1.21
C LEU A 18 -12.55 -3.47 0.16
N ALA A 19 -11.30 -3.00 0.23
CA ALA A 19 -10.17 -3.49 -0.54
C ALA A 19 -9.97 -5.00 -0.41
N ASP A 20 -9.92 -5.47 0.83
CA ASP A 20 -9.69 -6.87 1.12
C ASP A 20 -10.89 -7.74 0.69
N LEU A 21 -12.12 -7.26 0.91
CA LEU A 21 -13.34 -7.92 0.44
C LEU A 21 -13.37 -8.02 -1.10
N ALA A 22 -13.01 -6.94 -1.81
CA ALA A 22 -12.92 -6.94 -3.26
C ALA A 22 -11.81 -7.88 -3.74
N SER A 23 -10.70 -7.96 -3.00
CA SER A 23 -9.62 -8.91 -3.26
C SER A 23 -10.06 -10.36 -3.09
N ASP A 24 -10.91 -10.67 -2.11
CA ASP A 24 -11.53 -12.00 -1.95
C ASP A 24 -12.51 -12.33 -3.07
N ALA A 25 -13.32 -11.37 -3.51
CA ALA A 25 -14.20 -11.57 -4.66
C ALA A 25 -13.42 -11.86 -5.95
N LEU A 26 -12.30 -11.15 -6.15
CA LEU A 26 -11.41 -11.28 -7.30
C LEU A 26 -10.47 -12.50 -7.22
N ALA A 27 -10.28 -13.09 -6.04
CA ALA A 27 -9.44 -14.27 -5.85
C ALA A 27 -9.90 -15.46 -6.70
N SER A 28 -11.21 -15.57 -6.95
CA SER A 28 -11.81 -16.54 -7.88
C SER A 28 -11.28 -16.43 -9.32
N HIS A 29 -10.76 -15.25 -9.69
CA HIS A 29 -10.19 -14.94 -11.01
C HIS A 29 -8.66 -14.86 -10.99
N SER A 30 -8.00 -15.35 -9.92
CA SER A 30 -6.54 -15.22 -9.70
C SER A 30 -6.03 -13.77 -9.66
N LEU A 31 -6.94 -12.80 -9.46
CA LEU A 31 -6.63 -11.38 -9.37
C LEU A 31 -6.67 -10.97 -7.90
N VAL A 32 -5.64 -10.25 -7.46
CA VAL A 32 -5.53 -9.80 -6.07
C VAL A 32 -5.52 -8.29 -6.06
N LEU A 33 -6.45 -7.71 -5.29
CA LEU A 33 -6.58 -6.28 -5.14
C LEU A 33 -5.81 -5.84 -3.89
N PHE A 34 -4.91 -4.87 -4.06
CA PHE A 34 -4.02 -4.43 -3.00
C PHE A 34 -4.11 -2.92 -2.83
N VAL A 35 -4.41 -2.47 -1.62
CA VAL A 35 -4.77 -1.06 -1.31
C VAL A 35 -3.82 -0.43 -0.31
N SER A 36 -3.00 -1.25 0.34
CA SER A 36 -2.09 -0.82 1.39
C SER A 36 -0.99 0.13 0.90
N GLY A 37 -0.47 -0.05 -0.31
CA GLY A 37 0.60 0.79 -0.86
C GLY A 37 0.19 2.25 -1.11
N ALA A 38 -1.06 2.48 -1.53
CA ALA A 38 -1.59 3.83 -1.71
C ALA A 38 -2.02 4.46 -0.37
N ALA A 39 -2.55 3.65 0.55
CA ALA A 39 -3.01 4.10 1.85
C ALA A 39 -1.89 4.68 2.72
N ILE A 40 -0.62 4.32 2.48
CA ILE A 40 0.52 4.83 3.27
C ILE A 40 1.09 6.16 2.77
N VAL A 41 0.80 6.59 1.52
CA VAL A 41 1.47 7.76 0.92
C VAL A 41 1.03 9.08 1.55
N ALA A 42 -0.28 9.29 1.70
CA ALA A 42 -0.80 10.48 2.37
C ALA A 42 -0.33 10.56 3.86
N PRO A 43 -0.36 9.46 4.64
CA PRO A 43 0.27 9.40 5.96
C PRO A 43 1.77 9.72 5.96
N CYS A 44 2.56 9.20 5.00
CA CYS A 44 4.00 9.47 4.93
C CYS A 44 4.34 10.94 4.70
N ARG A 45 3.45 11.73 4.08
CA ARG A 45 3.59 13.17 3.92
C ARG A 45 3.33 13.95 5.23
N ARG A 46 2.43 13.45 6.08
CA ARG A 46 1.86 14.24 7.20
C ARG A 46 2.22 13.73 8.60
N LEU A 47 2.60 12.48 8.77
CA LEU A 47 2.93 11.87 10.07
C LEU A 47 4.42 11.98 10.40
N LYS A 48 4.84 11.77 11.67
CA LYS A 48 6.27 11.59 12.01
C LYS A 48 6.80 10.26 11.44
N ARG A 49 8.12 10.16 11.21
CA ARG A 49 8.76 8.95 10.64
C ARG A 49 8.32 7.66 11.36
N TRP A 50 8.44 7.63 12.68
CA TRP A 50 8.04 6.46 13.48
C TRP A 50 6.54 6.15 13.40
N GLN A 51 5.68 7.17 13.30
CA GLN A 51 4.22 6.99 13.17
C GLN A 51 3.85 6.40 11.81
N ALA A 52 4.49 6.89 10.74
CA ALA A 52 4.30 6.36 9.40
C ALA A 52 4.77 4.90 9.28
N VAL A 53 5.90 4.58 9.93
CA VAL A 53 6.40 3.20 10.02
C VAL A 53 5.41 2.31 10.74
N LEU A 54 4.96 2.67 11.95
CA LEU A 54 3.99 1.86 12.70
C LEU A 54 2.67 1.69 11.95
N PHE A 55 2.18 2.75 11.31
CA PHE A 55 1.00 2.70 10.46
C PHE A 55 1.19 1.69 9.31
N ALA A 56 2.27 1.82 8.55
CA ALA A 56 2.56 0.97 7.39
C ALA A 56 2.74 -0.50 7.79
N THR A 57 3.44 -0.76 8.89
CA THR A 57 3.60 -2.08 9.49
C THR A 57 2.25 -2.67 9.91
N GLY A 58 1.40 -1.89 10.59
CA GLY A 58 0.07 -2.34 11.02
C GLY A 58 -0.85 -2.67 9.84
N VAL A 59 -0.81 -1.86 8.78
CA VAL A 59 -1.52 -2.18 7.53
C VAL A 59 -1.01 -3.49 6.94
N GLY A 60 0.31 -3.72 6.91
CA GLY A 60 0.86 -4.95 6.37
C GLY A 60 0.47 -6.19 7.15
N PHE A 61 0.48 -6.13 8.49
CA PHE A 61 0.02 -7.23 9.33
C PHE A 61 -1.47 -7.54 9.17
N LEU A 62 -2.32 -6.53 9.01
CA LEU A 62 -3.75 -6.72 8.75
C LEU A 62 -4.00 -7.52 7.47
N PHE A 63 -3.23 -7.25 6.41
CA PHE A 63 -3.31 -8.00 5.14
C PHE A 63 -2.73 -9.41 5.26
N GLU A 64 -1.59 -9.57 5.94
CA GLU A 64 -0.97 -10.87 6.15
C GLU A 64 -1.83 -11.84 6.94
N ALA A 65 -2.54 -11.36 7.97
CA ALA A 65 -3.39 -12.20 8.82
C ALA A 65 -4.48 -12.95 8.05
N ARG A 66 -4.80 -12.53 6.83
CA ARG A 66 -5.86 -13.10 6.00
C ARG A 66 -5.35 -13.86 4.77
N ARG A 67 -4.03 -13.91 4.52
CA ARG A 67 -3.45 -14.47 3.29
C ARG A 67 -2.33 -15.48 3.56
N PRO A 68 -2.13 -16.48 2.68
CA PRO A 68 -1.07 -17.48 2.84
C PRO A 68 0.30 -16.93 2.38
N ILE A 69 0.82 -15.91 3.05
CA ILE A 69 2.15 -15.35 2.81
C ILE A 69 3.06 -15.56 4.03
N PRO A 70 4.40 -15.56 3.86
CA PRO A 70 5.30 -15.63 5.00
C PRO A 70 5.06 -14.43 5.92
N ALA A 71 4.90 -14.71 7.22
CA ALA A 71 4.57 -13.68 8.21
C ALA A 71 5.65 -12.57 8.26
N GLY A 72 5.21 -11.33 8.35
CA GLY A 72 6.04 -10.13 8.42
C GLY A 72 6.55 -9.62 7.07
N THR A 73 6.37 -10.33 5.96
CA THR A 73 6.93 -9.94 4.63
C THR A 73 6.42 -8.58 4.17
N LEU A 74 5.11 -8.42 4.18
CA LEU A 74 4.43 -7.23 3.70
C LEU A 74 4.53 -6.09 4.72
N ALA A 75 4.45 -6.43 6.01
CA ALA A 75 4.68 -5.48 7.09
C ALA A 75 6.09 -4.86 6.99
N PHE A 76 7.12 -5.68 6.77
CA PHE A 76 8.50 -5.22 6.59
C PHE A 76 8.68 -4.37 5.33
N LEU A 77 8.05 -4.77 4.23
CA LEU A 77 8.16 -4.06 2.96
C LEU A 77 7.48 -2.68 3.02
N LEU A 78 6.27 -2.60 3.57
CA LEU A 78 5.58 -1.33 3.77
C LEU A 78 6.32 -0.44 4.78
N ALA A 79 6.90 -1.02 5.83
CA ALA A 79 7.78 -0.29 6.75
C ALA A 79 8.98 0.33 6.00
N GLY A 80 9.70 -0.46 5.20
CA GLY A 80 10.81 0.02 4.37
C GLY A 80 10.40 1.14 3.40
N MET A 81 9.27 0.97 2.71
CA MET A 81 8.72 2.00 1.82
C MET A 81 8.35 3.27 2.59
N SER A 82 7.76 3.16 3.78
CA SER A 82 7.44 4.32 4.61
C SER A 82 8.69 5.05 5.08
N ILE A 83 9.78 4.34 5.41
CA ILE A 83 11.09 4.95 5.73
C ILE A 83 11.61 5.70 4.51
N PHE A 84 11.58 5.10 3.33
CA PHE A 84 12.04 5.73 2.09
C PHE A 84 11.24 7.00 1.79
N LEU A 85 9.91 6.93 1.79
CA LEU A 85 9.01 8.06 1.51
C LEU A 85 9.15 9.17 2.54
N THR A 86 9.27 8.83 3.82
CA THR A 86 9.44 9.82 4.89
C THR A 86 10.86 10.39 4.97
N SER A 87 11.86 9.71 4.40
CA SER A 87 13.22 10.23 4.22
C SER A 87 13.33 11.14 2.99
N ASN A 88 12.49 10.91 1.98
CA ASN A 88 12.46 11.66 0.73
C ASN A 88 11.14 12.42 0.56
N ARG A 89 10.65 13.09 1.61
CA ARG A 89 9.34 13.79 1.59
C ARG A 89 9.19 14.84 0.50
N LEU A 90 10.30 15.39 0.03
CA LEU A 90 10.33 16.31 -1.12
C LEU A 90 9.71 15.67 -2.37
N LEU A 91 9.82 14.36 -2.53
CA LEU A 91 9.17 13.60 -3.61
C LEU A 91 7.65 13.56 -3.46
N LEU A 92 7.09 13.88 -2.30
CA LEU A 92 5.64 13.90 -2.04
C LEU A 92 5.09 15.33 -1.93
N ARG A 93 5.88 16.33 -2.30
CA ARG A 93 5.53 17.75 -2.17
C ARG A 93 4.36 18.18 -3.06
N ASN A 94 4.29 17.63 -4.27
CA ASN A 94 3.27 17.97 -5.25
C ASN A 94 2.27 16.82 -5.39
N THR A 95 0.99 17.14 -5.50
CA THR A 95 -0.10 16.18 -5.77
C THR A 95 0.24 15.18 -6.89
N PRO A 96 0.74 15.58 -8.09
CA PRO A 96 1.11 14.61 -9.13
C PRO A 96 2.21 13.62 -8.71
N LEU A 97 3.14 14.04 -7.84
CA LEU A 97 4.20 13.16 -7.36
C LEU A 97 3.69 12.20 -6.25
N VAL A 98 2.71 12.63 -5.45
CA VAL A 98 1.98 11.75 -4.53
C VAL A 98 1.27 10.63 -5.29
N LEU A 99 0.62 10.95 -6.41
CA LEU A 99 -0.06 9.95 -7.24
C LEU A 99 0.95 8.96 -7.86
N ARG A 100 2.10 9.44 -8.32
CA ARG A 100 3.20 8.58 -8.80
C ARG A 100 3.76 7.70 -7.68
N GLY A 101 3.98 8.26 -6.50
CA GLY A 101 4.41 7.52 -5.32
C GLY A 101 3.43 6.42 -4.94
N ALA A 102 2.13 6.69 -4.97
CA ALA A 102 1.08 5.72 -4.69
C ALA A 102 1.08 4.58 -5.73
N LEU A 103 1.19 4.92 -7.02
CA LEU A 103 1.29 3.93 -8.08
C LEU A 103 2.51 3.00 -7.89
N ILE A 104 3.69 3.58 -7.62
CA ILE A 104 4.93 2.84 -7.44
C ILE A 104 4.87 1.94 -6.20
N CYS A 105 4.43 2.50 -5.05
CA CYS A 105 4.33 1.75 -3.80
C CYS A 105 3.34 0.60 -3.92
N ASN A 106 2.21 0.84 -4.60
CA ASN A 106 1.22 -0.21 -4.83
C ASN A 106 1.78 -1.33 -5.72
N THR A 107 2.44 -0.95 -6.82
CA THR A 107 3.04 -1.91 -7.76
C THR A 107 4.12 -2.76 -7.08
N LEU A 108 5.01 -2.14 -6.29
CA LEU A 108 6.06 -2.86 -5.56
C LEU A 108 5.48 -3.81 -4.51
N ALA A 109 4.49 -3.36 -3.74
CA ALA A 109 3.84 -4.20 -2.73
C ALA A 109 3.13 -5.41 -3.37
N CYS A 110 2.43 -5.21 -4.49
CA CYS A 110 1.79 -6.30 -5.24
C CYS A 110 2.81 -7.29 -5.81
N THR A 111 3.89 -6.76 -6.39
CA THR A 111 4.97 -7.57 -6.98
C THR A 111 5.60 -8.45 -5.91
N ALA A 112 5.98 -7.85 -4.78
CA ALA A 112 6.60 -8.59 -3.67
C ALA A 112 5.65 -9.58 -3.01
N TRP A 113 4.36 -9.25 -2.93
CA TRP A 113 3.34 -10.19 -2.47
C TRP A 113 3.27 -11.40 -3.39
N PHE A 114 3.11 -11.19 -4.70
CA PHE A 114 2.98 -12.28 -5.68
C PHE A 114 4.23 -13.17 -5.70
N THR A 115 5.41 -12.58 -5.66
CA THR A 115 6.67 -13.36 -5.59
C THR A 115 6.78 -14.13 -4.28
N SER A 116 6.44 -13.53 -3.14
CA SER A 116 6.49 -14.24 -1.84
C SER A 116 5.47 -15.38 -1.74
N ALA A 117 4.27 -15.20 -2.28
CA ALA A 117 3.25 -16.24 -2.37
C ALA A 117 3.68 -17.37 -3.32
N ALA A 118 4.33 -17.02 -4.44
CA ALA A 118 4.87 -17.98 -5.39
C ALA A 118 6.02 -18.82 -4.80
N LEU A 119 6.92 -18.18 -4.05
CA LEU A 119 8.00 -18.85 -3.33
C LEU A 119 7.45 -19.80 -2.27
N ARG A 120 6.44 -19.37 -1.49
CA ARG A 120 5.82 -20.20 -0.45
C ARG A 120 5.05 -21.39 -1.01
N SER A 121 4.39 -21.22 -2.16
CA SER A 121 3.63 -22.29 -2.81
C SER A 121 4.51 -23.26 -3.60
N GLY A 122 5.82 -22.99 -3.75
CA GLY A 122 6.70 -23.78 -4.61
C GLY A 122 6.37 -23.67 -6.11
N SER A 123 5.44 -22.79 -6.49
CA SER A 123 4.99 -22.60 -7.87
C SER A 123 6.08 -22.08 -8.79
N TRP A 124 7.12 -21.43 -8.23
CA TRP A 124 8.31 -21.01 -8.95
C TRP A 124 9.14 -22.18 -9.51
N VAL A 125 9.05 -23.35 -8.86
CA VAL A 125 9.75 -24.59 -9.25
C VAL A 125 8.85 -25.50 -10.11
N ALA A 126 7.52 -25.40 -9.95
CA ALA A 126 6.55 -26.28 -10.60
C ALA A 126 5.98 -25.75 -11.93
N ASN A 127 6.03 -24.45 -12.20
CA ASN A 127 5.47 -23.84 -13.42
C ASN A 127 6.55 -23.44 -14.42
N GLU A 128 6.22 -23.55 -15.71
CA GLU A 128 7.02 -22.97 -16.79
C GLU A 128 7.24 -21.47 -16.51
N PRO A 129 8.48 -20.96 -16.56
CA PRO A 129 8.81 -19.58 -16.20
C PRO A 129 8.04 -18.54 -17.04
N GLY A 130 7.61 -18.91 -18.25
CA GLY A 130 6.77 -18.07 -19.11
C GLY A 130 5.37 -17.81 -18.54
N HIS A 131 4.72 -18.83 -17.97
CA HIS A 131 3.38 -18.68 -17.37
C HIS A 131 3.43 -17.82 -16.10
N PHE A 132 4.47 -18.00 -15.27
CA PHE A 132 4.69 -17.16 -14.10
C PHE A 132 4.92 -15.69 -14.49
N LEU A 133 5.75 -15.42 -15.50
CA LEU A 133 6.00 -14.07 -15.98
C LEU A 133 4.73 -13.41 -16.53
N GLN A 134 3.92 -14.15 -17.28
CA GLN A 134 2.64 -13.65 -17.80
C GLN A 134 1.67 -13.29 -16.66
N GLN A 135 1.54 -14.16 -15.65
CA GLN A 135 0.69 -13.88 -14.49
C GLN A 135 1.21 -12.69 -13.67
N LEU A 136 2.52 -12.57 -13.50
CA LEU A 136 3.14 -11.44 -12.82
C LEU A 136 2.85 -10.12 -13.56
N LEU A 137 3.03 -10.10 -14.88
CA LEU A 137 2.74 -8.90 -15.68
C LEU A 137 1.26 -8.52 -15.59
N LEU A 138 0.36 -9.49 -15.67
CA LEU A 138 -1.08 -9.25 -15.56
C LEU A 138 -1.46 -8.70 -14.18
N GLN A 139 -0.90 -9.26 -13.11
CA GLN A 139 -1.04 -8.77 -11.73
C GLN A 139 -0.53 -7.34 -11.58
N VAL A 140 0.66 -7.04 -12.09
CA VAL A 140 1.27 -5.70 -12.04
C VAL A 140 0.44 -4.69 -12.83
N SER A 141 0.01 -5.04 -14.04
CA SER A 141 -0.84 -4.17 -14.87
C SER A 141 -2.19 -3.90 -14.21
N PHE A 142 -2.81 -4.91 -13.62
CA PHE A 142 -4.08 -4.77 -12.91
C PHE A 142 -3.93 -3.92 -11.64
N ALA A 143 -2.87 -4.14 -10.86
CA ALA A 143 -2.54 -3.33 -9.70
C ALA A 143 -2.28 -1.85 -10.06
N ALA A 144 -1.64 -1.59 -11.19
CA ALA A 144 -1.41 -0.24 -11.70
C ALA A 144 -2.72 0.43 -12.15
N LEU A 145 -3.59 -0.31 -12.87
CA LEU A 145 -4.89 0.18 -13.32
C LEU A 145 -5.79 0.54 -12.14
N LEU A 146 -5.88 -0.34 -11.12
CA LEU A 146 -6.65 -0.08 -9.91
C LEU A 146 -6.09 1.09 -9.10
N ALA A 147 -4.77 1.23 -9.06
CA ALA A 147 -4.17 2.41 -8.45
C ALA A 147 -4.63 3.70 -9.12
N LEU A 148 -4.68 3.73 -10.44
CA LEU A 148 -5.15 4.89 -11.20
C LEU A 148 -6.65 5.17 -10.98
N VAL A 149 -7.50 4.15 -11.03
CA VAL A 149 -8.96 4.31 -11.04
C VAL A 149 -9.55 4.46 -9.64
N VAL A 150 -8.99 3.77 -8.65
CA VAL A 150 -9.57 3.68 -7.30
C VAL A 150 -8.70 4.41 -6.27
N PHE A 151 -7.38 4.20 -6.30
CA PHE A 151 -6.53 4.69 -5.20
C PHE A 151 -6.13 6.15 -5.34
N ILE A 152 -6.00 6.67 -6.57
CA ILE A 152 -5.80 8.11 -6.79
C ILE A 152 -6.99 8.91 -6.22
N PRO A 153 -8.26 8.62 -6.55
CA PRO A 153 -9.39 9.30 -5.91
C PRO A 153 -9.41 9.16 -4.39
N LEU A 154 -9.09 7.97 -3.88
CA LEU A 154 -9.09 7.71 -2.44
C LEU A 154 -8.01 8.52 -1.71
N ALA A 155 -6.82 8.62 -2.29
CA ALA A 155 -5.73 9.45 -1.77
C ALA A 155 -6.10 10.94 -1.80
N LEU A 156 -6.81 11.41 -2.83
CA LEU A 156 -7.29 12.79 -2.91
C LEU A 156 -8.37 13.09 -1.86
N ILE A 157 -9.29 12.15 -1.61
CA ILE A 157 -10.30 12.26 -0.55
C ILE A 157 -9.64 12.27 0.83
N GLN A 158 -8.64 11.40 1.05
CA GLN A 158 -7.84 11.39 2.26
C GLN A 158 -7.10 12.72 2.45
N ASP A 159 -6.48 13.26 1.41
CA ASP A 159 -5.78 14.55 1.50
C ASP A 159 -6.74 15.69 1.84
N ALA A 160 -7.90 15.75 1.17
CA ALA A 160 -8.94 16.75 1.40
C ALA A 160 -9.57 16.64 2.80
N THR A 161 -9.80 15.42 3.30
CA THR A 161 -10.32 15.22 4.66
C THR A 161 -9.29 15.62 5.72
N MET A 162 -8.00 15.35 5.47
CA MET A 162 -6.92 15.79 6.36
C MET A 162 -6.74 17.31 6.37
N ASP A 163 -6.95 17.98 5.24
CA ASP A 163 -6.97 19.44 5.16
C ASP A 163 -8.14 20.04 5.95
N ARG A 164 -9.35 19.47 5.81
CA ARG A 164 -10.52 19.89 6.59
C ARG A 164 -10.38 19.65 8.09
N ALA A 165 -9.66 18.60 8.47
CA ALA A 165 -9.35 18.29 9.87
C ALA A 165 -8.25 19.20 10.47
N GLY A 166 -7.70 20.13 9.67
CA GLY A 166 -6.64 21.06 10.12
C GLY A 166 -5.35 20.34 10.48
N ILE A 167 -5.07 19.17 9.86
CA ILE A 167 -3.83 18.43 10.08
C ILE A 167 -2.76 19.04 9.16
N PRO A 168 -1.85 19.89 9.67
CA PRO A 168 -0.87 20.53 8.82
C PRO A 168 0.05 19.47 8.18
N PRO A 169 0.53 19.70 6.94
CA PRO A 169 1.65 18.92 6.43
C PRO A 169 2.82 18.99 7.41
N ALA A 170 3.52 17.87 7.61
CA ALA A 170 4.57 17.81 8.62
C ALA A 170 5.70 18.80 8.30
N LEU A 171 6.17 19.53 9.31
CA LEU A 171 7.23 20.53 9.20
C LEU A 171 8.53 19.93 8.62
N ASP A 172 9.20 20.73 7.79
CA ASP A 172 10.34 20.35 6.94
C ASP A 172 11.65 20.08 7.69
N SER A 173 11.71 20.26 9.00
CA SER A 173 12.94 20.06 9.79
C SER A 173 12.73 19.06 10.94
N PRO A 174 13.74 18.24 11.27
CA PRO A 174 13.77 17.49 12.51
C PRO A 174 13.63 18.40 13.74
#